data_AF-A0A2V6KDC2-F1
#
_entry.id   AF-A0A2V6KDC2-F1
#
_cell.length_a   1.000
_cell.length_b   1.000
_cell.length_c   1.000
_cell.angle_alpha   90.00
_cell.angle_beta   90.00
_cell.angle_gamma   90.00
#
_symmetry.space_group_name_H-M   'P 1'
#
loop_
_entity.id
_entity.type
_entity.pdbx_description
1 polymer ?
#
loop_
_entity_poly.entity_id
_entity_poly.type
_entity_poly.pdbx_seq_one_letter_code
_entity_poly.pdbx_strand_id
1 'polypeptide(L)'
;MPVRKRDPEGRQRSKVLVLVDESNVGSSVRTAGRGLDWLKLRDFLAGPNTGRELIEMVVYAGLPPAIPLWQEERDKKNKFMHWLRSNGFMVVTKDGSPAEEGHYKANVDVMMAIDAIELSIEMRPDVVILVTGDADFAYLATKLRRHGIRVEVASVAANLGNTLRSAANDVIDLAPLFRTFELMKTQDAGPPAQRARQQQRRTRPRFRAVQPRDGGDARA
;
A
#
# COMPACT_ATOMS: atom_id res chain seq x y z
N MET A 1 11.59 22.62 29.03
CA MET A 1 10.46 21.76 28.60
C MET A 1 9.91 22.31 27.30
N PRO A 2 9.83 21.55 26.20
CA PRO A 2 9.26 22.06 24.95
C PRO A 2 7.77 22.36 25.12
N VAL A 3 7.34 23.54 24.67
CA VAL A 3 5.96 24.04 24.75
C VAL A 3 5.12 23.31 23.69
N ARG A 4 4.09 22.56 24.09
CA ARG A 4 3.24 21.80 23.15
C ARG A 4 2.26 22.73 22.41
N LYS A 5 1.98 22.44 21.14
CA LYS A 5 0.98 23.15 20.34
C LYS A 5 -0.45 22.91 20.89
N ARG A 6 -1.23 23.98 20.99
CA ARG A 6 -2.63 23.95 21.44
C ARG A 6 -3.56 24.06 20.24
N ASP A 7 -4.69 23.40 20.31
CA ASP A 7 -5.79 23.52 19.34
C ASP A 7 -6.49 24.89 19.47
N PRO A 8 -7.29 25.37 18.49
CA PRO A 8 -8.15 26.55 18.59
C PRO A 8 -8.93 26.71 19.90
N GLU A 9 -9.29 25.62 20.58
CA GLU A 9 -9.98 25.64 21.88
C GLU A 9 -9.03 25.62 23.11
N GLY A 10 -7.72 25.76 22.91
CA GLY A 10 -6.73 25.77 23.98
C GLY A 10 -6.35 24.39 24.54
N ARG A 11 -6.96 23.32 24.03
CA ARG A 11 -6.65 21.93 24.40
C ARG A 11 -5.34 21.47 23.77
N GLN A 12 -4.56 20.70 24.52
CA GLN A 12 -3.31 20.14 24.02
C GLN A 12 -3.61 19.03 23.01
N ARG A 13 -3.05 19.12 21.79
CA ARG A 13 -3.25 18.08 20.76
C ARG A 13 -2.53 16.79 21.18
N SER A 14 -3.18 15.65 20.96
CA SER A 14 -2.56 14.35 21.23
C SER A 14 -1.59 14.01 20.12
N LYS A 15 -0.33 13.73 20.46
CA LYS A 15 0.66 13.32 19.48
C LYS A 15 0.40 11.88 19.06
N VAL A 16 0.29 11.63 17.77
CA VAL A 16 -0.07 10.32 17.23
C VAL A 16 1.01 9.76 16.33
N LEU A 17 1.34 8.49 16.55
CA LEU A 17 2.15 7.68 15.65
C LEU A 17 1.22 6.68 14.95
N VAL A 18 1.29 6.61 13.63
CA VAL A 18 0.48 5.66 12.84
C VAL A 18 1.37 4.66 12.17
N LEU A 19 1.06 3.37 12.35
CA LEU A 19 1.82 2.26 11.80
C LEU A 19 0.86 1.45 10.92
N VAL A 20 1.17 1.32 9.64
CA VAL A 20 0.26 0.78 8.63
C VAL A 20 0.81 -0.50 8.03
N ASP A 21 0.01 -1.57 8.11
CA ASP A 21 0.22 -2.77 7.31
C ASP A 21 -0.46 -2.58 5.95
N GLU A 22 0.36 -2.33 4.92
CA GLU A 22 -0.13 -2.10 3.55
C GLU A 22 -0.93 -3.27 3.00
N SER A 23 -0.52 -4.50 3.34
CA SER A 23 -1.15 -5.70 2.81
C SER A 23 -2.57 -5.87 3.37
N ASN A 24 -2.74 -5.57 4.66
CA ASN A 24 -4.02 -5.65 5.36
C ASN A 24 -5.00 -4.58 4.87
N VAL A 25 -4.53 -3.33 4.72
CA VAL A 25 -5.33 -2.24 4.14
C VAL A 25 -5.72 -2.54 2.70
N GLY A 26 -4.78 -2.98 1.87
CA GLY A 26 -5.04 -3.35 0.48
C GLY A 26 -6.06 -4.48 0.36
N SER A 27 -6.01 -5.50 1.23
CA SER A 27 -7.00 -6.58 1.25
C SER A 27 -8.41 -6.09 1.61
N SER A 28 -8.50 -5.18 2.59
CA SER A 28 -9.75 -4.63 3.07
C SER A 28 -10.44 -3.77 2.02
N VAL A 29 -9.66 -2.97 1.28
CA VAL A 29 -10.16 -2.13 0.19
C VAL A 29 -10.60 -2.95 -1.03
N ARG A 30 -9.83 -3.99 -1.40
CA ARG A 30 -10.23 -4.91 -2.47
C ARG A 30 -11.54 -5.62 -2.15
N THR A 31 -11.70 -6.07 -0.91
CA THR A 31 -12.95 -6.70 -0.43
C THR A 31 -14.14 -5.74 -0.50
N ALA A 32 -13.90 -4.45 -0.28
CA ALA A 32 -14.92 -3.40 -0.43
C ALA A 32 -15.20 -2.99 -1.89
N GLY A 33 -14.41 -3.47 -2.87
CA GLY A 33 -14.56 -3.10 -4.29
C GLY A 33 -14.25 -1.64 -4.61
N ARG A 34 -13.42 -0.98 -3.80
CA ARG A 34 -13.10 0.46 -3.92
C ARG A 34 -11.63 0.68 -4.27
N GLY A 35 -11.29 1.88 -4.73
CA GLY A 35 -9.90 2.37 -4.72
C GLY A 35 -9.46 2.74 -3.31
N LEU A 36 -8.15 2.91 -3.07
CA LEU A 36 -7.60 3.40 -1.81
C LEU A 36 -7.00 4.78 -2.00
N ASP A 37 -7.49 5.76 -1.25
CA ASP A 37 -6.89 7.09 -1.17
C ASP A 37 -6.09 7.22 0.14
N TRP A 38 -4.77 7.11 0.02
CA TRP A 38 -3.84 7.15 1.16
C TRP A 38 -3.79 8.52 1.85
N LEU A 39 -4.00 9.60 1.10
CA LEU A 39 -4.02 10.96 1.67
C LEU A 39 -5.27 11.13 2.53
N LYS A 40 -6.43 10.70 2.02
CA LYS A 40 -7.67 10.69 2.82
C LYS A 40 -7.58 9.75 4.02
N LEU A 41 -6.90 8.61 3.92
CA LEU A 41 -6.64 7.74 5.06
C LEU A 41 -5.83 8.45 6.15
N ARG A 42 -4.74 9.14 5.76
CA ARG A 42 -3.94 9.94 6.69
C ARG A 42 -4.77 11.04 7.35
N ASP A 43 -5.54 11.78 6.56
CA ASP A 43 -6.34 12.90 7.05
C ASP A 43 -7.50 12.42 7.94
N PHE A 44 -8.07 11.25 7.65
CA PHE A 44 -9.09 10.64 8.49
C PHE A 44 -8.56 10.22 9.86
N LEU A 45 -7.35 9.65 9.90
CA LEU A 45 -6.76 9.14 11.14
C LEU A 45 -6.06 10.23 11.98
N ALA A 46 -5.47 11.22 11.32
CA ALA A 46 -4.60 12.21 11.97
C ALA A 46 -4.61 13.59 11.28
N GLY A 47 -5.64 13.91 10.50
CA GLY A 47 -5.77 15.20 9.84
C GLY A 47 -6.12 16.34 10.79
N PRO A 48 -6.16 17.59 10.30
CA PRO A 48 -6.32 18.79 11.12
C PRO A 48 -7.58 18.81 12.00
N ASN A 49 -8.64 18.14 11.56
CA ASN A 49 -9.95 18.12 12.23
C ASN A 49 -10.05 17.06 13.34
N THR A 50 -9.02 16.25 13.54
CA THR A 50 -9.02 15.16 14.52
C THR A 50 -8.59 15.61 15.92
N GLY A 51 -8.04 16.83 16.06
CA GLY A 51 -7.40 17.29 17.29
C GLY A 51 -6.07 16.57 17.60
N ARG A 52 -5.53 15.82 16.63
CA ARG A 52 -4.28 15.06 16.75
C ARG A 52 -3.13 15.82 16.08
N GLU A 53 -1.93 15.62 16.58
CA GLU A 53 -0.68 16.05 15.94
C GLU A 53 0.04 14.80 15.43
N LEU A 54 0.00 14.58 14.11
CA LEU A 54 0.72 13.45 13.50
C LEU A 54 2.23 13.66 13.70
N ILE A 55 2.87 12.75 14.43
CA ILE A 55 4.33 12.68 14.51
C ILE A 55 4.85 12.08 13.20
N GLU A 56 4.38 10.88 12.87
CA GLU A 56 4.79 10.14 11.68
C GLU A 56 3.71 9.12 11.30
N MET A 57 3.61 8.81 10.01
CA MET A 57 2.84 7.68 9.48
C MET A 57 3.78 6.76 8.70
N VAL A 58 4.04 5.58 9.28
CA VAL A 58 4.95 4.58 8.72
C VAL A 58 4.15 3.48 8.02
N VAL A 59 4.44 3.26 6.74
CA VAL A 59 3.82 2.22 5.91
C VAL A 59 4.80 1.07 5.74
N TYR A 60 4.41 -0.11 6.23
CA TYR A 60 5.13 -1.35 6.11
C TYR A 60 4.61 -2.15 4.91
N ALA A 61 5.49 -2.44 3.95
CA ALA A 61 5.11 -3.11 2.72
C ALA A 61 6.08 -4.22 2.34
N GLY A 62 5.52 -5.41 2.08
CA GLY A 62 6.24 -6.51 1.46
C GLY A 62 6.37 -6.29 -0.05
N LEU A 63 7.58 -6.43 -0.60
CA LEU A 63 7.82 -6.37 -2.04
C LEU A 63 7.80 -7.77 -2.67
N PRO A 64 7.36 -7.93 -3.94
CA PRO A 64 7.56 -9.18 -4.67
C PRO A 64 9.05 -9.55 -4.69
N PRO A 65 9.42 -10.84 -4.69
CA PRO A 65 10.81 -11.27 -4.66
C PRO A 65 11.63 -10.65 -5.79
N ALA A 66 12.91 -10.36 -5.51
CA ALA A 66 13.84 -9.78 -6.48
C ALA A 66 14.36 -10.83 -7.49
N ILE A 67 13.44 -11.49 -8.19
CA ILE A 67 13.74 -12.48 -9.23
C ILE A 67 12.98 -12.14 -10.53
N PRO A 68 13.47 -12.58 -11.71
CA PRO A 68 12.90 -12.20 -13.01
C PRO A 68 11.39 -12.48 -13.15
N LEU A 69 10.89 -13.55 -12.52
CA LEU A 69 9.48 -13.94 -12.55
C LEU A 69 8.55 -12.83 -12.04
N TRP A 70 8.98 -12.05 -11.06
CA TRP A 70 8.17 -11.04 -10.38
C TRP A 70 8.57 -9.60 -10.73
N GLN A 71 9.47 -9.42 -11.71
CA GLN A 71 10.06 -8.11 -11.98
C GLN A 71 9.01 -7.05 -12.33
N GLU A 72 8.03 -7.38 -13.17
CA GLU A 72 6.99 -6.42 -13.57
C GLU A 72 6.12 -5.99 -12.38
N GLU A 73 5.72 -6.93 -11.53
CA GLU A 73 4.96 -6.63 -10.31
C GLU A 73 5.78 -5.84 -9.30
N ARG A 74 7.06 -6.20 -9.15
CA ARG A 74 8.00 -5.49 -8.29
C ARG A 74 8.19 -4.05 -8.74
N ASP A 75 8.33 -3.80 -10.05
CA ASP A 75 8.46 -2.46 -10.61
C ASP A 75 7.20 -1.62 -10.38
N LYS A 76 6.01 -2.20 -10.57
CA LYS A 76 4.73 -1.53 -10.25
C LYS A 76 4.65 -1.18 -8.76
N LYS A 77 4.99 -2.13 -7.88
CA LYS A 77 4.96 -1.89 -6.43
C LYS A 77 5.99 -0.85 -6.00
N ASN A 78 7.20 -0.88 -6.55
CA ASN A 78 8.23 0.12 -6.28
C ASN A 78 7.80 1.52 -6.70
N LYS A 79 7.19 1.70 -7.88
CA LYS A 79 6.63 3.00 -8.29
C LYS A 79 5.61 3.52 -7.28
N PHE A 80 4.75 2.64 -6.78
CA PHE A 80 3.79 2.99 -5.74
C PHE A 80 4.47 3.34 -4.40
N MET A 81 5.51 2.60 -3.97
CA MET A 81 6.30 2.94 -2.78
C MET A 81 6.99 4.30 -2.92
N HIS A 82 7.52 4.60 -4.11
CA HIS A 82 8.10 5.92 -4.39
C HIS A 82 7.06 7.02 -4.30
N TRP A 83 5.85 6.81 -4.85
CA TRP A 83 4.76 7.76 -4.73
C TRP A 83 4.39 8.03 -3.26
N LEU A 84 4.28 7.00 -2.41
CA LEU A 84 4.04 7.16 -0.98
C LEU A 84 5.13 8.05 -0.33
N ARG A 85 6.40 7.75 -0.57
CA ARG A 85 7.51 8.57 -0.04
C ARG A 85 7.43 10.02 -0.50
N SER A 86 7.13 10.27 -1.78
CA SER A 86 6.97 11.61 -2.33
C SER A 86 5.78 12.39 -1.74
N ASN A 87 4.81 11.71 -1.13
CA ASN A 87 3.65 12.32 -0.48
C ASN A 87 3.80 12.44 1.05
N GLY A 88 5.02 12.22 1.57
CA GLY A 88 5.36 12.43 2.98
C GLY A 88 5.02 11.27 3.90
N PHE A 89 4.86 10.06 3.37
CA PHE A 89 4.78 8.85 4.18
C PHE A 89 6.19 8.29 4.42
N MET A 90 6.50 7.88 5.65
CA MET A 90 7.65 7.02 5.89
C MET A 90 7.32 5.61 5.38
N VAL A 91 8.19 5.01 4.56
CA VAL A 91 7.91 3.70 3.95
C VAL A 91 9.05 2.74 4.21
N VAL A 92 8.72 1.67 4.94
CA VAL A 92 9.59 0.56 5.28
C VAL A 92 9.22 -0.63 4.40
N THR A 93 10.19 -1.18 3.68
CA THR A 93 9.97 -2.28 2.74
C THR A 93 10.80 -3.50 3.10
N LYS A 94 10.23 -4.68 2.90
CA LYS A 94 10.93 -5.97 3.03
C LYS A 94 10.75 -6.81 1.78
N ASP A 95 11.83 -7.39 1.29
CA ASP A 95 11.76 -8.30 0.15
C ASP A 95 11.03 -9.60 0.52
N GLY A 96 10.08 -9.97 -0.33
CA GLY A 96 9.41 -11.25 -0.26
C GLY A 96 10.32 -12.40 -0.64
N SER A 97 9.98 -13.58 -0.15
CA SER A 97 10.61 -14.83 -0.53
C SER A 97 9.66 -15.64 -1.43
N PRO A 98 10.17 -16.34 -2.45
CA PRO A 98 9.36 -17.29 -3.22
C PRO A 98 8.71 -18.33 -2.30
N ALA A 99 7.46 -18.64 -2.58
CA ALA A 99 6.74 -19.74 -1.98
C ALA A 99 6.44 -20.80 -3.05
N GLU A 100 5.83 -21.90 -2.64
CA GLU A 100 5.38 -22.95 -3.56
C GLU A 100 4.38 -22.40 -4.59
N GLU A 101 4.31 -23.08 -5.74
CA GLU A 101 3.27 -22.87 -6.76
C GLU A 101 3.21 -21.45 -7.38
N GLY A 102 4.35 -20.76 -7.48
CA GLY A 102 4.37 -19.43 -8.11
C GLY A 102 3.67 -18.37 -7.26
N HIS A 103 3.71 -18.52 -5.94
CA HIS A 103 3.35 -17.49 -4.98
C HIS A 103 4.60 -16.91 -4.31
N TYR A 104 4.44 -15.81 -3.57
CA TYR A 104 5.48 -15.28 -2.69
C TYR A 104 4.91 -14.88 -1.34
N LYS A 105 5.76 -14.93 -0.31
CA LYS A 105 5.43 -14.47 1.04
C LYS A 105 6.30 -13.27 1.38
N ALA A 106 5.67 -12.18 1.79
CA ALA A 106 6.36 -10.96 2.18
C ALA A 106 5.74 -10.41 3.48
N ASN A 107 5.99 -11.10 4.60
CA ASN A 107 5.49 -10.73 5.92
C ASN A 107 6.40 -9.65 6.56
N VAL A 108 5.78 -8.54 6.98
CA VAL A 108 6.42 -7.37 7.60
C VAL A 108 6.12 -7.24 9.09
N ASP A 109 5.35 -8.14 9.69
CA ASP A 109 4.76 -8.01 11.02
C ASP A 109 5.81 -7.90 12.11
N VAL A 110 6.85 -8.74 12.04
CA VAL A 110 7.97 -8.70 13.01
C VAL A 110 8.70 -7.38 12.94
N MET A 111 8.94 -6.86 11.74
CA MET A 111 9.62 -5.58 11.53
C MET A 111 8.77 -4.43 12.07
N MET A 112 7.48 -4.42 11.72
CA MET A 112 6.51 -3.45 12.23
C MET A 112 6.41 -3.50 13.76
N ALA A 113 6.43 -4.69 14.37
CA ALA A 113 6.32 -4.85 15.82
C ALA A 113 7.58 -4.35 16.57
N ILE A 114 8.78 -4.57 16.01
CA ILE A 114 10.03 -4.05 16.57
C ILE A 114 10.04 -2.52 16.49
N ASP A 115 9.84 -1.97 15.29
CA ASP A 115 9.81 -0.53 15.06
C ASP A 115 8.72 0.16 15.90
N ALA A 116 7.55 -0.46 16.06
CA ALA A 116 6.47 0.10 16.87
C ALA A 116 6.91 0.40 18.30
N ILE A 117 7.70 -0.49 18.91
CA ILE A 117 8.22 -0.30 20.27
C ILE A 117 9.33 0.75 20.27
N GLU A 118 10.28 0.67 19.34
CA GLU A 118 11.42 1.60 19.24
C GLU A 118 10.95 3.04 19.00
N LEU A 119 10.15 3.27 17.96
CA LEU A 119 9.58 4.58 17.64
C LEU A 119 8.72 5.12 18.79
N SER A 120 8.00 4.24 19.50
CA SER A 120 7.22 4.65 20.66
C SER A 120 8.08 5.13 21.83
N ILE A 121 9.25 4.53 22.05
CA ILE A 121 10.19 4.96 23.10
C ILE A 121 10.85 6.29 22.72
N GLU A 122 11.26 6.43 21.46
CA GLU A 122 11.99 7.59 20.95
C GLU A 122 11.07 8.82 20.80
N MET A 123 9.93 8.64 20.14
CA MET A 123 9.01 9.73 19.79
C MET A 123 8.02 10.06 20.90
N ARG A 124 7.81 9.11 21.82
CA ARG A 124 6.89 9.21 22.97
C ARG A 124 5.50 9.72 22.54
N PRO A 125 4.79 9.00 21.64
CA PRO A 125 3.44 9.37 21.23
C PRO A 125 2.47 9.23 22.41
N ASP A 126 1.42 10.04 22.42
CA ASP A 126 0.31 9.87 23.36
C ASP A 126 -0.62 8.73 22.86
N VAL A 127 -0.73 8.59 21.53
CA VAL A 127 -1.56 7.57 20.85
C VAL A 127 -0.74 6.85 19.78
N VAL A 128 -0.86 5.53 19.72
CA VAL A 128 -0.42 4.72 18.57
C VAL A 128 -1.64 4.15 17.87
N ILE A 129 -1.75 4.38 16.56
CA ILE A 129 -2.75 3.74 15.72
C ILE A 129 -2.10 2.60 14.94
N LEU A 130 -2.56 1.38 15.16
CA LEU A 130 -2.20 0.22 14.34
C LEU A 130 -3.25 0.07 13.24
N VAL A 131 -2.87 0.29 11.98
CA VAL A 131 -3.75 0.10 10.83
C VAL A 131 -3.58 -1.32 10.30
N THR A 132 -4.21 -2.26 11.00
CA THR A 132 -4.24 -3.69 10.68
C THR A 132 -5.43 -4.35 11.40
N GLY A 133 -5.99 -5.40 10.80
CA GLY A 133 -6.97 -6.28 11.44
C GLY A 133 -6.37 -7.55 12.06
N ASP A 134 -5.07 -7.79 11.92
CA ASP A 134 -4.45 -9.06 12.28
C ASP A 134 -4.36 -9.27 13.81
N ALA A 135 -4.89 -10.40 14.28
CA ALA A 135 -4.93 -10.76 15.69
C ALA A 135 -3.52 -10.92 16.31
N ASP A 136 -2.49 -11.20 15.51
CA ASP A 136 -1.12 -11.41 15.99
C ASP A 136 -0.50 -10.13 16.60
N PHE A 137 -1.02 -8.94 16.25
CA PHE A 137 -0.62 -7.67 16.86
C PHE A 137 -1.22 -7.44 18.26
N ALA A 138 -2.09 -8.32 18.77
CA ALA A 138 -2.70 -8.13 20.09
C ALA A 138 -1.67 -8.03 21.22
N TYR A 139 -0.58 -8.80 21.13
CA TYR A 139 0.50 -8.73 22.11
C TYR A 139 1.28 -7.40 22.02
N LEU A 140 1.52 -6.90 20.81
CA LEU A 140 2.11 -5.58 20.60
C LEU A 140 1.24 -4.48 21.22
N ALA A 141 -0.07 -4.49 20.97
CA ALA A 141 -1.02 -3.54 21.54
C ALA A 141 -0.94 -3.54 23.08
N THR A 142 -0.91 -4.73 23.69
CA THR A 142 -0.76 -4.87 25.16
C THR A 142 0.58 -4.30 25.64
N LYS A 143 1.67 -4.51 24.91
CA LYS A 143 3.00 -3.98 25.28
C LYS A 143 3.05 -2.47 25.20
N LEU A 144 2.57 -1.87 24.11
CA LEU A 144 2.48 -0.40 23.97
C LEU A 144 1.65 0.22 25.11
N ARG A 145 0.52 -0.39 25.48
CA ARG A 145 -0.30 0.05 26.62
C ARG A 145 0.44 0.00 27.96
N ARG A 146 1.29 -1.01 28.17
CA ARG A 146 2.16 -1.08 29.37
C ARG A 146 3.20 0.04 29.42
N HIS A 147 3.54 0.63 28.28
CA HIS A 147 4.37 1.84 28.20
C HIS A 147 3.56 3.15 28.40
N GLY A 148 2.28 3.06 28.78
CA GLY A 148 1.43 4.23 29.04
C GLY A 148 0.84 4.86 27.77
N ILE A 149 0.95 4.19 26.62
CA ILE A 149 0.47 4.70 25.34
C ILE A 149 -0.97 4.23 25.12
N ARG A 150 -1.85 5.12 24.66
CA ARG A 150 -3.18 4.73 24.18
C ARG A 150 -3.04 4.04 22.82
N VAL A 151 -3.53 2.82 22.70
CA VAL A 151 -3.49 2.06 21.44
C VAL A 151 -4.86 2.02 20.81
N GLU A 152 -4.95 2.49 19.58
CA GLU A 152 -6.16 2.40 18.75
C GLU A 152 -5.87 1.49 17.55
N VAL A 153 -6.87 0.74 17.13
CA VAL A 153 -6.75 -0.14 15.96
C VAL A 153 -7.69 0.34 14.88
N ALA A 154 -7.15 0.60 13.69
CA ALA A 154 -7.92 1.01 12.54
C ALA A 154 -8.07 -0.15 11.56
N SER A 155 -9.28 -0.67 11.41
CA SER A 155 -9.58 -1.77 10.50
C SER A 155 -11.07 -1.79 10.13
N VAL A 156 -11.44 -2.57 9.12
CA VAL A 156 -12.85 -2.88 8.84
C VAL A 156 -13.30 -3.97 9.81
N ALA A 157 -14.50 -3.84 10.38
CA ALA A 157 -15.01 -4.78 11.38
C ALA A 157 -14.94 -6.26 10.96
N ALA A 158 -15.15 -6.57 9.68
CA ALA A 158 -15.09 -7.92 9.13
C ALA A 158 -13.68 -8.54 9.16
N ASN A 159 -12.63 -7.71 9.17
CA ASN A 159 -11.23 -8.14 9.10
C ASN A 159 -10.50 -8.01 10.44
N LEU A 160 -11.18 -7.52 11.48
CA LEU A 160 -10.57 -7.29 12.80
C LEU A 160 -10.65 -8.54 13.68
N GLY A 161 -9.49 -9.10 14.02
CA GLY A 161 -9.38 -10.19 14.98
C GLY A 161 -9.87 -9.81 16.38
N ASN A 162 -10.67 -10.68 16.99
CA ASN A 162 -11.26 -10.45 18.31
C ASN A 162 -10.20 -10.20 19.40
N THR A 163 -9.09 -10.94 19.37
CA THR A 163 -8.00 -10.78 20.35
C THR A 163 -7.36 -9.39 20.25
N LEU A 164 -7.15 -8.88 19.04
CA LEU A 164 -6.63 -7.52 18.83
C LEU A 164 -7.64 -6.46 19.28
N ARG A 165 -8.93 -6.63 18.93
CA ARG A 165 -10.00 -5.76 19.41
C ARG A 165 -10.02 -5.64 20.93
N SER A 166 -9.90 -6.76 21.65
CA SER A 166 -9.89 -6.77 23.12
C SER A 166 -8.60 -6.18 23.72
N ALA A 167 -7.47 -6.27 23.00
CA ALA A 167 -6.19 -5.75 23.47
C ALA A 167 -6.04 -4.23 23.26
N ALA A 168 -6.76 -3.63 22.32
CA ALA A 168 -6.73 -2.20 22.04
C ALA A 168 -7.54 -1.38 23.06
N ASN A 169 -7.28 -0.08 23.15
CA ASN A 169 -8.12 0.87 23.89
C ASN A 169 -9.36 1.30 23.10
N ASP A 170 -9.26 1.31 21.77
CA ASP A 170 -10.34 1.73 20.87
C ASP A 170 -10.20 1.10 19.49
N VAL A 171 -11.29 1.11 18.74
CA VAL A 171 -11.35 0.64 17.36
C VAL A 171 -11.91 1.74 16.46
N ILE A 172 -11.13 2.10 15.44
CA ILE A 172 -11.53 3.01 14.38
C ILE A 172 -12.02 2.18 13.20
N ASP A 173 -13.32 2.27 12.90
CA ASP A 173 -13.89 1.60 11.72
C ASP A 173 -13.51 2.35 10.43
N LEU A 174 -12.80 1.68 9.54
CA LEU A 174 -12.41 2.22 8.23
C LEU A 174 -13.49 2.08 7.15
N ALA A 175 -14.55 1.29 7.40
CA ALA A 175 -15.60 1.06 6.41
C ALA A 175 -16.27 2.35 5.90
N PRO A 176 -16.60 3.36 6.74
CA PRO A 176 -17.15 4.63 6.27
C PRO A 176 -16.22 5.38 5.32
N LEU A 177 -14.93 5.41 5.65
CA LEU A 177 -13.92 6.05 4.82
C LEU A 177 -13.84 5.36 3.45
N PHE A 178 -13.76 4.03 3.43
CA PHE A 178 -13.62 3.27 2.19
C PHE A 178 -14.81 3.47 1.26
N ARG A 179 -16.02 3.70 1.77
CA ARG A 179 -17.20 4.03 0.96
C ARG A 179 -17.07 5.37 0.21
N THR A 180 -16.26 6.31 0.72
CA THR A 180 -15.99 7.60 0.06
C THR A 180 -15.00 7.48 -1.09
N PHE A 181 -14.27 6.37 -1.17
CA PHE A 181 -13.30 6.16 -2.23
C PHE A 181 -14.02 5.80 -3.54
N GLU A 182 -13.53 6.38 -4.62
CA GLU A 182 -14.06 6.08 -5.96
C GLU A 182 -13.86 4.59 -6.26
N LEU A 183 -14.80 3.99 -6.98
CA LEU A 183 -14.66 2.61 -7.42
C LEU A 183 -13.43 2.51 -8.33
N MET A 184 -12.67 1.44 -8.13
CA MET A 184 -11.76 0.98 -9.18
C MET A 184 -12.67 0.62 -10.37
N LYS A 185 -12.71 1.47 -11.41
CA LYS A 185 -13.16 0.98 -12.72
C LYS A 185 -12.16 -0.10 -13.07
N THR A 186 -12.58 -1.36 -12.99
CA THR A 186 -11.89 -2.47 -13.63
C THR A 186 -11.75 -2.11 -15.10
N GLN A 187 -10.64 -1.49 -15.48
CA GLN A 187 -10.28 -1.37 -16.87
C GLN A 187 -9.96 -2.79 -17.33
N ASP A 188 -10.92 -3.37 -18.04
CA ASP A 188 -10.86 -4.55 -18.89
C ASP A 188 -9.52 -5.29 -18.88
N ALA A 189 -9.43 -6.32 -18.04
CA ALA A 189 -8.76 -7.54 -18.45
C ALA A 189 -9.59 -8.17 -19.58
N GLY A 190 -9.53 -7.56 -20.77
CA GLY A 190 -10.13 -8.14 -21.96
C GLY A 190 -9.50 -9.51 -22.24
N PRO A 191 -10.26 -10.50 -22.74
CA PRO A 191 -9.74 -11.83 -22.98
C PRO A 191 -8.52 -11.77 -23.93
N PRO A 192 -7.46 -12.57 -23.68
CA PRO A 192 -6.16 -12.45 -24.36
C PRO A 192 -6.17 -12.76 -25.87
N ALA A 193 -7.32 -13.08 -26.47
CA ALA A 193 -7.41 -13.57 -27.84
C ALA A 193 -7.48 -12.50 -28.95
N GLN A 194 -7.65 -11.19 -28.64
CA GLN A 194 -7.85 -10.19 -29.71
C GLN A 194 -6.66 -9.26 -29.98
N ARG A 195 -5.68 -9.13 -29.07
CA ARG A 195 -4.50 -8.27 -29.31
C ARG A 195 -3.49 -8.86 -30.30
N ALA A 196 -3.48 -10.18 -30.51
CA ALA A 196 -2.56 -10.84 -31.43
C ALA A 196 -2.90 -10.61 -32.93
N ARG A 197 -4.15 -10.29 -33.28
CA ARG A 197 -4.56 -10.17 -34.69
C ARG A 197 -4.22 -8.83 -35.36
N GLN A 198 -3.96 -7.77 -34.60
CA GLN A 198 -3.67 -6.45 -35.18
C GLN A 198 -2.18 -6.22 -35.49
N GLN A 199 -1.26 -6.92 -34.83
CA GLN A 199 0.18 -6.77 -35.10
C GLN A 199 0.69 -7.67 -36.25
N GLN A 200 0.04 -8.79 -36.56
CA GLN A 200 0.42 -9.64 -37.71
C GLN A 200 0.04 -9.06 -39.09
N ARG A 201 -0.77 -7.99 -39.16
CA ARG A 201 -1.09 -7.32 -40.43
C ARG A 201 -0.06 -6.29 -40.88
N ARG A 202 0.95 -5.95 -40.05
CA ARG A 202 1.94 -4.90 -40.39
C ARG A 202 3.30 -5.43 -40.85
N THR A 203 3.55 -6.72 -40.83
CA THR A 203 4.84 -7.33 -41.20
C THR A 203 4.67 -8.37 -42.31
N ARG A 204 4.28 -7.93 -43.51
CA ARG A 204 4.58 -8.69 -44.74
C ARG A 204 5.50 -7.85 -45.62
N PRO A 205 6.78 -8.23 -45.81
CA PRO A 205 7.65 -7.56 -46.75
C PRO A 205 7.17 -7.85 -48.19
N ARG A 206 6.98 -6.80 -49.00
CA ARG A 206 6.73 -6.93 -50.44
C ARG A 206 8.00 -7.41 -51.12
N PHE A 207 8.04 -8.70 -51.49
CA PHE A 207 9.02 -9.18 -52.47
C PHE A 207 8.68 -8.55 -53.84
N ARG A 208 9.60 -7.72 -54.35
CA ARG A 208 9.54 -7.18 -55.70
C ARG A 208 10.14 -8.22 -56.64
N ALA A 209 9.31 -8.83 -57.49
CA ALA A 209 9.77 -9.73 -58.54
C ALA A 209 10.64 -8.95 -59.54
N VAL A 210 11.86 -9.45 -59.77
CA VAL A 210 12.75 -9.03 -60.85
C VAL A 210 12.38 -9.87 -62.08
N GLN A 211 11.92 -9.23 -63.16
CA GLN A 211 11.75 -9.91 -64.45
C GLN A 211 13.08 -9.95 -65.21
N PRO A 212 13.40 -11.06 -65.90
CA PRO A 212 14.58 -11.15 -66.75
C PRO A 212 14.38 -10.48 -68.12
N ARG A 213 15.52 -10.29 -68.77
CA ARG A 213 15.87 -9.48 -69.95
C ARG A 213 15.26 -9.98 -71.28
N ASP A 214 15.28 -9.11 -72.28
CA ASP A 214 15.82 -9.29 -73.65
C ASP A 214 15.61 -7.95 -74.40
N GLY A 215 16.44 -7.41 -75.30
CA GLY A 215 17.55 -7.95 -76.09
C GLY A 215 17.38 -7.48 -77.55
N GLY A 216 18.12 -6.44 -77.96
CA GLY A 216 18.34 -6.01 -79.36
C GLY A 216 17.32 -5.03 -79.95
N ASP A 217 17.61 -4.18 -80.94
CA ASP A 217 18.84 -3.81 -81.65
C ASP A 217 18.47 -2.62 -82.60
N ALA A 218 19.49 -2.03 -83.26
CA ALA A 218 19.44 -1.25 -84.51
C ALA A 218 19.32 0.29 -84.47
N ARG A 219 20.51 0.92 -84.50
CA ARG A 219 21.04 1.84 -85.55
C ARG A 219 20.09 2.80 -86.28
N ALA A 220 20.39 4.10 -86.20
CA ALA A 220 20.98 4.92 -87.28
C ALA A 220 21.38 6.30 -86.71
#